data_AF-A0A0V0J313-F1
#
_entry.id   AF-A0A0V0J313-F1
#
_cell.length_a   1.000
_cell.length_b   1.000
_cell.length_c   1.000
_cell.angle_alpha   90.00
_cell.angle_beta   90.00
_cell.angle_gamma   90.00
#
_symmetry.space_group_name_H-M   'P 1'
#
loop_
_entity.id
_entity.type
_entity.pdbx_description
1 polymer ?
#
loop_
_entity_poly.entity_id
_entity_poly.type
_entity_poly.pdbx_seq_one_letter_code
_entity_poly.pdbx_strand_id
1 'polypeptide(L)'
;MTCQKCEQNFMDEYNTNVINLICFSDSYKVSHYLQYPKGTTQVYSYFESRGGKFSETIFFGLQYIIKRYLAGQVITLKKIESAKEMMRKHFGRDLINEEGWRYILQVNFDVISSSETRWTLTYKD
;
A
#
# COMPACT_ATOMS: atom_id res chain seq x y z
N MET A 1 -15.37 19.84 -25.32
CA MET A 1 -15.81 19.05 -24.16
C MET A 1 -15.13 17.68 -24.26
N THR A 2 -13.90 17.58 -23.79
CA THR A 2 -13.15 16.31 -23.79
C THR A 2 -13.67 15.43 -22.66
N CYS A 3 -14.00 14.18 -22.99
CA CYS A 3 -14.53 13.19 -22.06
C CYS A 3 -13.48 12.83 -21.00
N GLN A 4 -13.46 13.56 -19.87
CA GLN A 4 -12.55 13.31 -18.74
C GLN A 4 -12.75 11.91 -18.12
N LYS A 5 -13.89 11.25 -18.34
CA LYS A 5 -14.16 9.90 -17.82
C LYS A 5 -13.37 8.80 -18.54
N CYS A 6 -12.99 8.99 -19.80
CA CYS A 6 -12.23 7.97 -20.55
C CYS A 6 -10.73 7.96 -20.20
N GLU A 7 -10.13 9.13 -19.91
CA GLU A 7 -8.71 9.24 -19.54
C GLU A 7 -8.42 8.74 -18.12
N GLN A 8 -9.38 8.97 -17.20
CA GLN A 8 -9.26 8.51 -15.81
C GLN A 8 -9.17 6.98 -15.73
N ASN A 9 -10.05 6.28 -16.44
CA ASN A 9 -10.10 4.81 -16.46
C ASN A 9 -8.84 4.17 -17.06
N PHE A 10 -8.23 4.80 -18.07
CA PHE A 10 -7.01 4.29 -18.73
C PHE A 10 -5.77 4.39 -17.82
N MET A 11 -5.67 5.45 -17.01
CA MET A 11 -4.56 5.63 -16.06
C MET A 11 -4.72 4.78 -14.79
N ASP A 12 -5.96 4.48 -14.39
CA ASP A 12 -6.27 3.65 -13.22
C ASP A 12 -5.97 2.15 -13.48
N GLU A 13 -6.20 1.68 -14.71
CA GLU A 13 -5.91 0.30 -15.13
C GLU A 13 -4.39 0.05 -15.36
N TYR A 14 -3.66 1.06 -15.85
CA TYR A 14 -2.20 0.96 -16.07
C TYR A 14 -1.38 1.02 -14.76
N ASN A 15 -1.92 1.61 -13.68
CA ASN A 15 -1.19 1.81 -12.42
C ASN A 15 -1.22 0.62 -11.47
N THR A 16 -2.34 -0.10 -11.39
CA THR A 16 -2.56 -1.13 -10.37
C THR A 16 -1.83 -2.45 -10.67
N ASN A 17 -1.54 -2.73 -11.94
CA ASN A 17 -0.93 -4.00 -12.37
C ASN A 17 0.61 -4.01 -12.40
N VAL A 18 1.27 -2.85 -12.53
CA VAL A 18 2.75 -2.82 -12.68
C VAL A 18 3.47 -2.80 -11.34
N ILE A 19 2.90 -2.19 -10.31
CA ILE A 19 3.60 -1.92 -9.05
C ILE A 19 3.19 -2.92 -7.97
N ASN A 20 4.18 -3.60 -7.40
CA ASN A 20 4.01 -4.46 -6.22
C ASN A 20 4.38 -3.67 -4.95
N LEU A 21 3.37 -3.15 -4.25
CA LEU A 21 3.54 -2.33 -3.04
C LEU A 21 4.35 -3.05 -1.95
N ILE A 22 4.23 -4.38 -1.83
CA ILE A 22 4.96 -5.21 -0.86
C ILE A 22 6.47 -5.10 -1.05
N CYS A 23 6.91 -4.87 -2.29
CA CYS A 23 8.31 -4.73 -2.66
C CYS A 23 8.77 -3.26 -2.67
N PHE A 24 7.86 -2.32 -2.44
CA PHE A 24 8.10 -0.88 -2.59
C PHE A 24 8.48 -0.24 -1.25
N SER A 25 9.46 -0.85 -0.58
CA SER A 25 10.00 -0.42 0.70
C SER A 25 11.45 -0.84 0.83
N ASP A 26 12.19 -0.25 1.77
CA ASP A 26 13.56 -0.67 2.04
C ASP A 26 13.60 -2.11 2.53
N SER A 27 14.55 -2.90 2.03
CA SER A 27 14.63 -4.34 2.28
C SER A 27 14.67 -4.70 3.77
N TYR A 28 15.36 -3.91 4.60
CA TYR A 28 15.44 -4.16 6.04
C TYR A 28 14.06 -4.14 6.75
N LYS A 29 13.09 -3.37 6.23
CA LYS A 29 11.74 -3.28 6.78
C LYS A 29 10.94 -4.57 6.66
N VAL A 30 11.31 -5.46 5.74
CA VAL A 30 10.68 -6.78 5.56
C VAL A 30 10.74 -7.59 6.87
N SER A 31 11.79 -7.42 7.66
CA SER A 31 11.99 -8.14 8.93
C SER A 31 11.50 -7.41 10.18
N HIS A 32 11.04 -6.15 10.06
CA HIS A 32 10.71 -5.32 11.23
C HIS A 32 9.55 -5.86 12.07
N TYR A 33 8.63 -6.61 11.47
CA TYR A 33 7.51 -7.21 12.20
C TYR A 33 7.98 -8.15 13.33
N LEU A 34 9.19 -8.72 13.21
CA LEU A 34 9.82 -9.56 14.24
C LEU A 34 10.55 -8.77 15.32
N GLN A 35 10.80 -7.48 15.08
CA GLN A 35 11.64 -6.63 15.93
C GLN A 35 10.83 -5.74 16.88
N TYR A 36 9.52 -5.61 16.65
CA TYR A 36 8.66 -4.88 17.57
C TYR A 36 8.57 -5.60 18.93
N PRO A 37 8.45 -4.86 20.05
CA PRO A 37 8.20 -5.46 21.35
C PRO A 37 6.97 -6.37 21.34
N LYS A 38 7.03 -7.50 22.06
CA LYS A 38 5.90 -8.43 22.16
C LYS A 38 4.65 -7.71 22.69
N GLY A 39 3.51 -7.96 22.06
CA GLY A 39 2.23 -7.30 22.41
C GLY A 39 2.02 -5.91 21.79
N THR A 40 2.90 -5.46 20.88
CA THR A 40 2.69 -4.21 20.14
C THR A 40 1.44 -4.30 19.26
N THR A 41 0.45 -3.43 19.52
CA THR A 41 -0.80 -3.33 18.74
C THR A 41 -0.88 -2.05 17.91
N GLN A 42 -0.07 -1.04 18.22
CA GLN A 42 -0.09 0.25 17.53
C GLN A 42 1.33 0.79 17.33
N VAL A 43 1.59 1.32 16.14
CA VAL A 43 2.80 2.05 15.78
C VAL A 43 2.38 3.38 15.18
N TYR A 44 2.87 4.49 15.74
CA TYR A 44 2.62 5.84 15.24
C TYR A 44 3.90 6.44 14.65
N SER A 45 3.78 7.18 13.55
CA SER A 45 4.91 7.85 12.90
C SER A 45 4.45 9.18 12.30
N TYR A 46 5.36 10.15 12.24
CA TYR A 46 5.13 11.47 11.66
C TYR A 46 6.24 11.81 10.66
N PHE A 47 5.98 12.78 9.78
CA PHE A 47 6.93 13.25 8.78
C PHE A 47 7.16 14.75 8.95
N GLU A 48 8.42 15.17 8.92
CA GLU A 48 8.82 16.57 8.97
C GLU A 48 10.11 16.80 8.16
N SER A 49 10.32 18.02 7.69
CA SER A 49 11.61 18.47 7.15
C SER A 49 12.43 19.07 8.29
N ARG A 50 13.36 18.28 8.86
CA ARG A 50 14.21 18.75 9.97
C ARG A 50 15.31 19.70 9.48
N GLY A 51 15.07 21.01 9.60
CA GLY A 51 16.02 22.03 9.16
C GLY A 51 16.33 21.96 7.65
N GLY A 52 17.32 22.74 7.20
CA GLY A 52 17.75 22.71 5.80
C GLY A 52 18.28 24.05 5.30
N LYS A 53 18.51 24.13 3.98
CA LYS A 53 18.96 25.34 3.29
C LYS A 53 17.93 26.47 3.33
N PHE A 54 16.65 26.12 3.41
CA PHE A 54 15.52 27.06 3.38
C PHE A 54 14.82 27.07 4.73
N SER A 55 14.33 28.24 5.13
CA SER A 55 13.62 28.43 6.41
C SER A 55 12.23 27.80 6.43
N GLU A 56 11.64 27.56 5.26
CA GLU A 56 10.26 27.07 5.10
C GLU A 56 10.17 26.02 3.98
N THR A 57 9.14 25.17 4.05
CA THR A 57 8.84 24.16 3.03
C THR A 57 7.36 24.17 2.68
N ILE A 58 7.05 23.94 1.40
CA ILE A 58 5.67 23.82 0.92
C ILE A 58 5.27 22.35 1.00
N PHE A 59 4.18 22.06 1.70
CA PHE A 59 3.62 20.72 1.73
C PHE A 59 2.74 20.47 0.49
N PHE A 60 3.27 19.70 -0.45
CA PHE A 60 2.59 19.33 -1.69
C PHE A 60 2.98 17.91 -2.14
N GLY A 61 2.07 17.21 -2.81
CA GLY A 61 2.34 15.90 -3.44
C GLY A 61 1.81 14.66 -2.70
N LEU A 62 1.45 14.74 -1.42
CA LEU A 62 0.97 13.57 -0.66
C LEU A 62 -0.28 12.92 -1.31
N GLN A 63 -1.24 13.73 -1.79
CA GLN A 63 -2.45 13.22 -2.44
C GLN A 63 -2.14 12.32 -3.65
N TYR A 64 -1.10 12.66 -4.44
CA TYR A 64 -0.68 11.83 -5.56
C TYR A 64 -0.16 10.48 -5.09
N ILE A 65 0.69 10.47 -4.05
CA ILE A 65 1.25 9.23 -3.49
C ILE A 65 0.13 8.31 -3.01
N ILE A 66 -0.83 8.85 -2.27
CA ILE A 66 -1.98 8.09 -1.77
C ILE A 66 -2.78 7.51 -2.94
N LYS A 67 -3.22 8.35 -3.88
CA LYS A 67 -4.09 7.93 -4.98
C LYS A 67 -3.42 6.92 -5.91
N ARG A 68 -2.13 7.08 -6.16
CA ARG A 68 -1.39 6.25 -7.12
C ARG A 68 -0.93 4.91 -6.55
N TYR A 69 -0.50 4.87 -5.29
CA TYR A 69 0.21 3.71 -4.74
C TYR A 69 -0.49 3.03 -3.57
N LEU A 70 -1.35 3.73 -2.84
CA LEU A 70 -1.89 3.25 -1.56
C LEU A 70 -3.41 3.03 -1.58
N ALA A 71 -4.14 3.70 -2.47
CA ALA A 71 -5.59 3.63 -2.57
C ALA A 71 -6.07 2.44 -3.43
N GLY A 72 -7.21 1.86 -3.08
CA GLY A 72 -7.84 0.76 -3.81
C GLY A 72 -7.23 -0.61 -3.51
N GLN A 73 -7.45 -1.58 -4.40
CA GLN A 73 -6.95 -2.95 -4.22
C GLN A 73 -5.47 -3.05 -4.64
N VAL A 74 -4.59 -2.67 -3.72
CA VAL A 74 -3.13 -2.65 -3.97
C VAL A 74 -2.45 -3.99 -3.70
N ILE A 75 -3.05 -4.83 -2.86
CA ILE A 75 -2.57 -6.18 -2.49
C ILE A 75 -3.43 -7.24 -3.21
N THR A 76 -2.76 -8.24 -3.81
CA THR A 76 -3.39 -9.41 -4.44
C THR A 76 -2.58 -10.67 -4.14
N LEU A 77 -3.18 -11.85 -4.27
CA LEU A 77 -2.46 -13.12 -4.11
C LEU A 77 -1.23 -13.19 -5.02
N LYS A 78 -1.36 -12.81 -6.29
CA LYS A 78 -0.25 -12.79 -7.25
C LYS A 78 0.91 -11.89 -6.79
N LYS A 79 0.60 -10.73 -6.19
CA LYS A 79 1.62 -9.82 -5.64
C LYS A 79 2.30 -10.41 -4.40
N ILE A 80 1.56 -11.11 -3.53
CA ILE A 80 2.12 -11.78 -2.35
C ILE A 80 3.10 -12.88 -2.78
N GLU A 81 2.69 -13.77 -3.70
CA GLU A 81 3.56 -14.86 -4.19
C GLU A 81 4.81 -14.33 -4.89
N SER A 82 4.64 -13.34 -5.77
CA SER A 82 5.75 -12.70 -6.47
C SER A 82 6.71 -12.00 -5.51
N ALA A 83 6.20 -11.31 -4.48
CA ALA A 83 7.02 -10.67 -3.46
C ALA A 83 7.80 -11.70 -2.63
N LYS A 84 7.16 -12.81 -2.23
CA LYS A 84 7.80 -13.90 -1.50
C LYS A 84 8.95 -14.50 -2.30
N GLU A 85 8.72 -14.80 -3.58
CA GLU A 85 9.78 -15.34 -4.44
C GLU A 85 10.96 -14.37 -4.56
N MET A 86 10.68 -13.09 -4.81
CA MET A 86 11.70 -12.06 -4.97
C MET A 86 12.50 -11.85 -3.67
N MET A 87 11.82 -11.71 -2.53
CA MET A 87 12.48 -11.49 -1.24
C MET A 87 13.30 -12.72 -0.81
N ARG A 88 12.81 -13.94 -1.08
CA ARG A 88 13.59 -15.16 -0.82
C ARG A 88 14.89 -15.18 -1.62
N LYS A 89 14.85 -14.76 -2.90
CA LYS A 89 16.06 -14.62 -3.74
C LYS A 89 16.98 -13.51 -3.20
N HIS A 90 16.42 -12.39 -2.75
CA HIS A 90 17.19 -11.25 -2.23
C HIS A 90 17.90 -11.55 -0.90
N PHE A 91 17.24 -12.23 0.04
CA PHE A 91 17.78 -12.51 1.37
C PHE A 91 18.40 -13.91 1.54
N GLY A 92 18.16 -14.83 0.60
CA GLY A 92 18.56 -16.24 0.71
C GLY A 92 17.77 -17.04 1.76
N ARG A 93 16.71 -16.46 2.35
CA ARG A 93 15.84 -17.08 3.36
C ARG A 93 14.43 -16.52 3.30
N ASP A 94 13.48 -17.24 3.89
CA ASP A 94 12.10 -16.75 4.01
C ASP A 94 12.01 -15.76 5.18
N LEU A 95 11.67 -14.51 4.88
CA LEU A 95 11.66 -13.40 5.84
C LEU A 95 10.40 -12.54 5.73
N ILE A 96 9.58 -12.77 4.70
CA ILE A 96 8.38 -11.98 4.46
C ILE A 96 7.30 -12.38 5.46
N ASN A 97 6.58 -11.39 6.01
CA ASN A 97 5.38 -11.63 6.80
C ASN A 97 4.19 -12.01 5.90
N GLU A 98 4.23 -13.19 5.28
CA GLU A 98 3.19 -13.64 4.37
C GLU A 98 1.81 -13.67 5.02
N GLU A 99 1.72 -14.18 6.26
CA GLU A 99 0.48 -14.25 7.03
C GLU A 99 -0.13 -12.86 7.22
N GLY A 100 0.67 -11.86 7.61
CA GLY A 100 0.22 -10.48 7.73
C GLY A 100 -0.30 -9.88 6.42
N TRP A 101 0.35 -10.19 5.29
CA TRP A 101 -0.15 -9.73 3.97
C TRP A 101 -1.44 -10.44 3.55
N ARG A 102 -1.59 -11.73 3.85
CA ARG A 102 -2.84 -12.47 3.61
C ARG A 102 -3.97 -11.95 4.48
N TYR A 103 -3.70 -11.58 5.73
CA TYR A 103 -4.66 -10.91 6.60
C TYR A 103 -5.13 -9.59 5.99
N ILE A 104 -4.22 -8.73 5.51
CA ILE A 104 -4.59 -7.47 4.83
C ILE A 104 -5.46 -7.73 3.60
N LEU A 105 -5.14 -8.77 2.81
CA LEU A 105 -5.95 -9.16 1.65
C LEU A 105 -7.38 -9.57 2.05
N GLN A 106 -7.54 -10.27 3.18
CA GLN A 106 -8.85 -10.71 3.68
C GLN A 106 -9.66 -9.57 4.31
N VAL A 107 -8.99 -8.66 5.03
CA VAL A 107 -9.64 -7.53 5.72
C VAL A 107 -10.00 -6.40 4.77
N ASN A 108 -9.28 -6.26 3.64
CA ASN A 108 -9.61 -5.28 2.60
C ASN A 108 -10.91 -5.68 1.88
N PHE A 109 -12.02 -5.22 2.46
CA PHE A 109 -13.33 -4.97 1.88
C PHE A 109 -13.98 -6.13 1.11
N ASP A 110 -15.05 -6.68 1.69
CA ASP A 110 -16.11 -7.30 0.88
C ASP A 110 -16.57 -6.25 -0.15
N VAL A 111 -16.42 -6.56 -1.44
CA VAL A 111 -17.14 -5.86 -2.50
C VAL A 111 -18.61 -6.21 -2.32
N ILE A 112 -19.32 -5.44 -1.51
CA ILE A 112 -20.78 -5.44 -1.50
C ILE A 112 -21.20 -4.96 -2.89
N SER A 113 -22.11 -5.72 -3.49
CA SER A 113 -22.49 -5.66 -4.91
C SER A 113 -22.60 -4.24 -5.49
N SER A 114 -22.23 -4.14 -6.77
CA SER A 114 -22.40 -2.94 -7.59
C SER A 114 -23.89 -2.59 -7.72
N SER A 115 -24.37 -1.66 -6.89
CA SER A 115 -25.43 -0.75 -7.27
C SER A 115 -24.87 0.66 -7.18
N GLU A 116 -24.94 1.36 -8.31
CA GLU A 116 -24.21 2.58 -8.59
C GLU A 116 -24.60 3.70 -7.62
N THR A 117 -23.58 4.46 -7.17
CA THR A 117 -23.64 5.82 -6.57
C THR A 117 -23.51 6.04 -5.05
N ARG A 118 -23.10 5.07 -4.22
CA ARG A 118 -22.73 5.39 -2.81
C ARG A 118 -21.68 4.46 -2.21
N TRP A 119 -20.51 5.02 -1.86
CA TRP A 119 -19.50 4.32 -1.06
C TRP A 119 -19.80 4.55 0.43
N THR A 120 -20.34 3.53 1.09
CA THR A 120 -20.40 3.48 2.56
C THR A 120 -19.33 2.52 3.05
N LEU A 121 -18.32 3.04 3.75
CA LEU A 121 -17.32 2.25 4.46
C LEU A 121 -17.95 1.77 5.76
N THR A 122 -18.30 0.49 5.85
CA THR A 122 -18.69 -0.13 7.12
C THR A 122 -17.58 -1.05 7.59
N TYR A 123 -17.12 -0.83 8.82
CA TYR A 123 -16.22 -1.74 9.52
C TYR A 123 -17.02 -2.98 9.93
N LYS A 124 -16.45 -4.18 9.77
CA LYS A 124 -17.00 -5.38 10.42
C LYS A 124 -16.52 -5.36 11.87
N ASP A 125 -17.48 -5.35 12.80
CA ASP A 125 -17.22 -5.55 14.23
C ASP A 125 -16.46 -6.86 14.50
#